data_AF-A0A1G6VJN7-F1
#
_entry.id   AF-A0A1G6VJN7-F1
#
_cell.length_a   1.000
_cell.length_b   1.000
_cell.length_c   1.000
_cell.angle_alpha   90.00
_cell.angle_beta   90.00
_cell.angle_gamma   90.00
#
_symmetry.space_group_name_H-M   'P 1'
#
loop_
_entity.id
_entity.type
_entity.pdbx_description
1 polymer ?
#
loop_
_entity_poly.entity_id
_entity_poly.type
_entity_poly.pdbx_seq_one_letter_code
_entity_poly.pdbx_strand_id
1 'polypeptide(L)'
;MPYTLHLFHADNPLGSVAEAEALIERAAAEKPRGHLIGRYQSFQGGMVLNCPDLSEDDPRADRPDNAWPYGLTDRFESAVYSFSPNVQMLEIGLLGLIAESVALHGLHMLDPQTDRLYRPDRLVVDRLGTRSGPPPMAVPAIARAALITWDQTEAVVRPLQHALQRRLAPFGFRPREPNEDGIGRRGVIRHVDRVIQNLQVTATHRTEGVVTHGRWALYVPEITAQWVPPLAAEFARYSDALQKRMGGRVDAFWLYSEDLIGEDGKAFGDSAFPIWRTREPLARWFSAYGDHVIDRELPVLDRLGTPRALAASLLGDRLRWRLETGRDPSMVEAFGLLVLARCFDRANYPDWLRALRSINSLRVRGQGWDDPAALLDRLAAHLESPNYDPTKIGGDPGS
;
A
#
# COMPACT_ATOMS: atom_id res chain seq x y z
N MET A 1 15.08 -36.37 -5.21
CA MET A 1 13.77 -36.13 -4.57
C MET A 1 13.86 -34.85 -3.76
N PRO A 2 12.79 -34.04 -3.67
CA PRO A 2 12.80 -32.82 -2.87
C PRO A 2 12.89 -33.16 -1.38
N TYR A 3 13.67 -32.37 -0.63
CA TYR A 3 13.66 -32.43 0.83
C TYR A 3 12.30 -31.92 1.31
N THR A 4 11.61 -32.71 2.12
CA THR A 4 10.20 -32.45 2.48
C THR A 4 10.06 -32.50 3.98
N LEU A 5 9.50 -31.45 4.55
CA LEU A 5 9.17 -31.32 5.96
C LEU A 5 7.65 -31.42 6.12
N HIS A 6 7.19 -32.08 7.19
CA HIS A 6 5.77 -32.26 7.47
C HIS A 6 5.36 -31.53 8.74
N LEU A 7 4.51 -30.52 8.61
CA LEU A 7 3.90 -29.76 9.70
C LEU A 7 2.54 -30.33 10.07
N PHE A 8 2.31 -30.56 11.36
CA PHE A 8 1.04 -31.07 11.85
C PHE A 8 0.78 -30.59 13.28
N HIS A 9 -0.44 -30.78 13.75
CA HIS A 9 -0.84 -30.49 15.12
C HIS A 9 -1.13 -31.80 15.87
N ALA A 10 -0.75 -31.85 17.14
CA ALA A 10 -1.11 -32.91 18.06
C ALA A 10 -1.47 -32.29 19.40
N ASP A 11 -2.56 -32.77 20.02
CA ASP A 11 -3.06 -32.21 21.28
C ASP A 11 -2.10 -32.46 22.45
N ASN A 12 -1.31 -33.51 22.37
CA ASN A 12 -0.26 -33.84 23.32
C ASN A 12 1.10 -33.88 22.62
N PRO A 13 2.20 -33.47 23.29
CA PRO A 13 3.53 -33.58 22.73
C PRO A 13 3.91 -35.04 22.46
N LEU A 14 4.26 -35.35 21.22
CA LEU A 14 4.63 -36.71 20.83
C LEU A 14 6.00 -37.11 21.40
N GLY A 15 6.11 -38.37 21.81
CA GLY A 15 7.29 -38.93 22.48
C GLY A 15 8.34 -39.51 21.54
N SER A 16 7.98 -39.79 20.28
CA SER A 16 8.86 -40.44 19.31
C SER A 16 8.54 -40.06 17.86
N VAL A 17 9.49 -40.34 16.97
CA VAL A 17 9.32 -40.19 15.51
C VAL A 17 8.24 -41.13 14.98
N ALA A 18 8.18 -42.38 15.46
CA ALA A 18 7.18 -43.36 15.02
C ALA A 18 5.74 -42.91 15.34
N GLU A 19 5.52 -42.24 16.49
CA GLU A 19 4.23 -41.63 16.81
C GLU A 19 3.85 -40.52 15.83
N ALA A 20 4.82 -39.72 15.38
CA ALA A 20 4.61 -38.66 14.41
C ALA A 20 4.27 -39.22 13.02
N GLU A 21 5.01 -40.23 12.56
CA GLU A 21 4.73 -40.93 11.30
C GLU A 21 3.32 -41.52 11.28
N ALA A 22 2.95 -42.26 12.34
CA ALA A 22 1.61 -42.84 12.46
C ALA A 22 0.49 -41.79 12.53
N LEU A 23 0.78 -40.60 13.09
CA LEU A 23 -0.17 -39.48 13.06
C LEU A 23 -0.29 -38.91 11.65
N ILE A 24 0.83 -38.66 10.97
CA ILE A 24 0.85 -38.12 9.61
C ILE A 24 0.10 -39.06 8.65
N GLU A 25 0.35 -40.37 8.70
CA GLU A 25 -0.33 -41.35 7.86
C GLU A 25 -1.85 -41.33 8.04
N ARG A 26 -2.33 -41.21 9.29
CA ARG A 26 -3.76 -41.11 9.59
C ARG A 26 -4.36 -39.77 9.12
N ALA A 27 -3.63 -38.67 9.33
CA ALA A 27 -4.10 -37.32 9.08
C ALA A 27 -3.95 -36.87 7.62
N ALA A 28 -3.17 -37.57 6.79
CA ALA A 28 -2.84 -37.16 5.43
C ALA A 28 -4.07 -36.95 4.54
N ALA A 29 -5.12 -37.74 4.73
CA ALA A 29 -6.38 -37.65 3.97
C ALA A 29 -7.44 -36.74 4.65
N GLU A 30 -7.18 -36.24 5.85
CA GLU A 30 -8.11 -35.39 6.58
C GLU A 30 -7.98 -33.93 6.16
N LYS A 31 -9.09 -33.20 6.11
CA LYS A 31 -9.06 -31.74 5.91
C LYS A 31 -8.64 -31.03 7.19
N PRO A 32 -7.87 -29.93 7.10
CA PRO A 32 -7.48 -29.19 8.30
C PRO A 32 -8.68 -28.50 8.93
N ARG A 33 -8.73 -28.53 10.27
CA ARG A 33 -9.72 -27.77 11.05
C ARG A 33 -9.42 -26.28 10.97
N GLY A 34 -10.43 -25.42 11.15
CA GLY A 34 -10.26 -23.96 11.01
C GLY A 34 -9.14 -23.34 11.86
N HIS A 35 -8.96 -23.80 13.10
CA HIS A 35 -7.85 -23.31 13.95
C HIS A 35 -6.47 -23.77 13.47
N LEU A 36 -6.38 -24.91 12.78
CA LEU A 36 -5.13 -25.41 12.21
C LEU A 36 -4.74 -24.60 10.97
N ILE A 37 -5.71 -24.23 10.14
CA ILE A 37 -5.51 -23.31 9.02
C ILE A 37 -4.88 -21.99 9.51
N GLY A 38 -5.43 -21.40 10.58
CA GLY A 38 -4.87 -20.16 11.15
C GLY A 38 -3.43 -20.32 11.67
N ARG A 39 -3.07 -21.50 12.21
CA ARG A 39 -1.68 -21.79 12.63
C ARG A 39 -0.75 -21.92 11.43
N TYR A 40 -1.16 -22.61 10.37
CA TYR A 40 -0.35 -22.74 9.16
C TYR A 40 -0.15 -21.39 8.45
N GLN A 41 -1.19 -20.58 8.36
CA GLN A 41 -1.10 -19.20 7.85
C GLN A 41 -0.14 -18.35 8.68
N SER A 42 -0.17 -18.48 10.01
CA SER A 42 0.75 -17.75 10.90
C SER A 42 2.20 -18.21 10.70
N PHE A 43 2.43 -19.52 10.61
CA PHE A 43 3.74 -20.10 10.29
C PHE A 43 4.27 -19.59 8.94
N GLN A 44 3.45 -19.67 7.88
CA GLN A 44 3.81 -19.17 6.55
C GLN A 44 4.15 -17.68 6.60
N GLY A 45 3.34 -16.87 7.28
CA GLY A 45 3.61 -15.45 7.46
C GLY A 45 4.95 -15.18 8.16
N GLY A 46 5.28 -15.96 9.20
CA GLY A 46 6.56 -15.88 9.91
C GLY A 46 7.75 -16.31 9.05
N MET A 47 7.60 -17.34 8.22
CA MET A 47 8.63 -17.78 7.27
C MET A 47 8.88 -16.73 6.20
N VAL A 48 7.83 -16.25 5.53
CA VAL A 48 7.92 -15.22 4.48
C VAL A 48 8.46 -13.90 5.03
N LEU A 49 8.30 -13.61 6.33
CA LEU A 49 8.91 -12.45 7.02
C LEU A 49 10.44 -12.52 7.05
N ASN A 50 11.00 -13.70 7.25
CA ASN A 50 12.43 -13.89 7.44
C ASN A 50 13.15 -14.39 6.18
N CYS A 51 12.44 -15.14 5.34
CA CYS A 51 12.88 -15.71 4.08
C CYS A 51 11.73 -15.56 3.09
N PRO A 52 11.70 -14.49 2.27
CA PRO A 52 10.60 -14.26 1.32
C PRO A 52 10.41 -15.43 0.37
N ASP A 53 9.16 -15.75 0.05
CA ASP A 53 8.84 -16.69 -1.02
C ASP A 53 8.93 -16.00 -2.38
N LEU A 54 9.80 -16.53 -3.23
CA LEU A 54 10.07 -16.00 -4.56
C LEU A 54 9.50 -16.91 -5.67
N SER A 55 8.83 -18.01 -5.31
CA SER A 55 8.41 -19.07 -6.24
C SER A 55 7.29 -18.67 -7.20
N GLU A 56 6.25 -17.97 -6.72
CA GLU A 56 5.14 -17.48 -7.56
C GLU A 56 5.57 -16.33 -8.48
N ASP A 57 6.70 -15.75 -8.14
CA ASP A 57 7.09 -14.41 -8.53
C ASP A 57 8.27 -14.41 -9.53
N ASP A 58 9.06 -15.48 -9.58
CA ASP A 58 10.25 -15.62 -10.43
C ASP A 58 10.20 -16.92 -11.25
N PRO A 59 10.25 -16.87 -12.61
CA PRO A 59 10.37 -18.07 -13.45
C PRO A 59 11.66 -18.89 -13.21
N ARG A 60 12.56 -18.41 -12.33
CA ARG A 60 13.75 -19.11 -11.82
C ARG A 60 13.60 -19.42 -10.33
N ALA A 61 12.58 -20.19 -9.96
CA ALA A 61 12.33 -20.58 -8.57
C ALA A 61 13.48 -21.41 -7.95
N ASP A 62 14.44 -21.88 -8.76
CA ASP A 62 15.61 -22.66 -8.38
C ASP A 62 16.85 -21.83 -7.98
N ARG A 63 16.72 -20.51 -7.82
CA ARG A 63 17.84 -19.66 -7.40
C ARG A 63 18.37 -20.04 -6.01
N PRO A 64 19.69 -19.88 -5.77
CA PRO A 64 20.31 -20.21 -4.48
C PRO A 64 19.87 -19.29 -3.33
N ASP A 65 19.23 -18.15 -3.63
CA ASP A 65 18.70 -17.21 -2.64
C ASP A 65 17.22 -17.45 -2.29
N ASN A 66 16.52 -18.35 -3.00
CA ASN A 66 15.15 -18.74 -2.69
C ASN A 66 15.13 -19.92 -1.70
N ALA A 67 14.61 -19.68 -0.49
CA ALA A 67 14.45 -20.73 0.52
C ALA A 67 13.33 -21.72 0.18
N TRP A 68 12.41 -21.34 -0.72
CA TRP A 68 11.17 -22.07 -1.01
C TRP A 68 11.04 -22.33 -2.52
N PRO A 69 11.83 -23.24 -3.11
CA PRO A 69 11.86 -23.45 -4.56
C PRO A 69 10.53 -23.96 -5.14
N TYR A 70 9.68 -24.56 -4.31
CA TYR A 70 8.34 -25.02 -4.67
C TYR A 70 7.23 -24.20 -4.01
N GLY A 71 7.61 -23.08 -3.39
CA GLY A 71 6.71 -22.21 -2.65
C GLY A 71 6.25 -22.76 -1.30
N LEU A 72 5.68 -21.86 -0.52
CA LEU A 72 4.86 -22.14 0.65
C LEU A 72 3.41 -21.98 0.21
N THR A 73 2.73 -23.07 -0.15
CA THR A 73 1.36 -22.99 -0.68
C THR A 73 0.39 -22.39 0.34
N ASP A 74 -0.49 -21.52 -0.13
CA ASP A 74 -1.60 -20.93 0.63
C ASP A 74 -2.84 -21.85 0.68
N ARG A 75 -2.81 -23.01 -0.01
CA ARG A 75 -3.89 -23.99 -0.06
C ARG A 75 -3.63 -25.14 0.91
N PHE A 76 -4.20 -25.04 2.10
CA PHE A 76 -4.14 -26.08 3.13
C PHE A 76 -5.20 -27.15 2.87
N GLU A 77 -4.90 -28.10 1.99
CA GLU A 77 -5.83 -29.15 1.58
C GLU A 77 -5.87 -30.35 2.55
N SER A 78 -4.83 -30.50 3.38
CA SER A 78 -4.65 -31.59 4.34
C SER A 78 -4.36 -31.08 5.76
N ALA A 79 -4.70 -31.89 6.77
CA ALA A 79 -4.32 -31.71 8.17
C ALA A 79 -2.81 -31.92 8.41
N VAL A 80 -2.07 -32.34 7.39
CA VAL A 80 -0.60 -32.31 7.34
C VAL A 80 -0.18 -31.34 6.25
N TYR A 81 0.50 -30.26 6.62
CA TYR A 81 1.05 -29.30 5.69
C TYR A 81 2.48 -29.70 5.32
N SER A 82 2.74 -29.95 4.04
CA SER A 82 4.05 -30.37 3.56
C SER A 82 4.67 -29.29 2.69
N PHE A 83 5.95 -29.02 2.88
CA PHE A 83 6.69 -28.02 2.13
C PHE A 83 8.14 -28.44 1.94
N SER A 84 8.78 -27.86 0.93
CA SER A 84 10.12 -28.27 0.52
C SER A 84 11.10 -27.10 0.55
N PRO A 85 11.93 -26.98 1.60
CA PRO A 85 12.95 -25.94 1.65
C PRO A 85 14.08 -26.23 0.66
N ASN A 86 14.81 -25.17 0.28
CA ASN A 86 16.03 -25.30 -0.50
C ASN A 86 17.13 -25.97 0.32
N VAL A 87 17.53 -27.17 -0.07
CA VAL A 87 18.58 -27.95 0.60
C VAL A 87 19.93 -27.23 0.67
N GLN A 88 20.23 -26.35 -0.28
CA GLN A 88 21.47 -25.56 -0.27
C GLN A 88 21.45 -24.49 0.82
N MET A 89 20.26 -24.08 1.28
CA MET A 89 20.06 -23.12 2.36
C MET A 89 19.66 -23.77 3.68
N LEU A 90 19.26 -25.05 3.64
CA LEU A 90 18.90 -25.86 4.80
C LEU A 90 20.15 -26.27 5.61
N GLU A 91 21.00 -25.29 5.89
CA GLU A 91 21.98 -25.38 6.95
C GLU A 91 21.28 -25.26 8.32
N ILE A 92 22.04 -25.47 9.39
CA ILE A 92 21.61 -25.39 10.80
C ILE A 92 20.73 -24.14 11.05
N GLY A 93 21.03 -23.02 10.40
CA GLY A 93 20.30 -21.76 10.56
C GLY A 93 18.84 -21.78 10.09
N LEU A 94 18.58 -22.17 8.82
CA LEU A 94 17.22 -22.19 8.26
C LEU A 94 16.34 -23.21 8.99
N LEU A 95 16.91 -24.38 9.31
CA LEU A 95 16.21 -25.40 10.07
C LEU A 95 15.88 -24.92 11.49
N GLY A 96 16.77 -24.16 12.13
CA GLY A 96 16.51 -23.51 13.41
C GLY A 96 15.41 -22.44 13.34
N LEU A 97 15.39 -21.64 12.27
CA LEU A 97 14.31 -20.68 12.01
C LEU A 97 12.95 -21.36 11.82
N ILE A 98 12.90 -22.42 11.01
CA ILE A 98 11.69 -23.22 10.80
C ILE A 98 11.24 -23.82 12.14
N ALA A 99 12.15 -24.44 12.89
CA ALA A 99 11.85 -25.06 14.18
C ALA A 99 11.32 -24.07 15.23
N GLU A 100 11.88 -22.86 15.30
CA GLU A 100 11.37 -21.83 16.22
C GLU A 100 9.98 -21.32 15.80
N SER A 101 9.70 -21.18 14.50
CA SER A 101 8.37 -20.80 14.03
C SER A 101 7.34 -21.90 14.25
N VAL A 102 7.72 -23.17 14.02
CA VAL A 102 6.92 -24.35 14.40
C VAL A 102 6.50 -24.27 15.87
N ALA A 103 7.48 -24.04 16.76
CA ALA A 103 7.24 -23.95 18.19
C ALA A 103 6.34 -22.76 18.56
N LEU A 104 6.62 -21.58 18.02
CA LEU A 104 5.84 -20.36 18.27
C LEU A 104 4.35 -20.52 17.92
N HIS A 105 4.05 -21.29 16.88
CA HIS A 105 2.67 -21.52 16.42
C HIS A 105 2.06 -22.82 16.97
N GLY A 106 2.71 -23.47 17.93
CA GLY A 106 2.22 -24.67 18.60
C GLY A 106 2.08 -25.87 17.66
N LEU A 107 2.94 -25.97 16.66
CA LEU A 107 2.96 -27.04 15.68
C LEU A 107 4.05 -28.06 16.00
N HIS A 108 3.94 -29.24 15.41
CA HIS A 108 5.03 -30.22 15.31
C HIS A 108 5.56 -30.21 13.87
N MET A 109 6.83 -30.55 13.71
CA MET A 109 7.43 -30.78 12.41
C MET A 109 8.22 -32.09 12.41
N LEU A 110 7.91 -32.97 11.46
CA LEU A 110 8.72 -34.15 11.18
C LEU A 110 9.67 -33.84 10.02
N ASP A 111 10.95 -34.13 10.24
CA ASP A 111 11.99 -34.24 9.22
C ASP A 111 12.26 -35.73 8.97
N PRO A 112 11.62 -36.33 7.94
CA PRO A 112 11.75 -37.75 7.65
C PRO A 112 13.10 -38.12 7.03
N GLN A 113 13.87 -37.15 6.53
CA GLN A 113 15.19 -37.43 5.96
C GLN A 113 16.27 -37.61 7.05
N THR A 114 16.07 -37.03 8.23
CA THR A 114 17.00 -37.12 9.37
C THR A 114 16.43 -37.84 10.58
N ASP A 115 15.22 -38.39 10.48
CA ASP A 115 14.46 -39.01 11.58
C ASP A 115 14.39 -38.10 12.82
N ARG A 116 13.97 -36.84 12.63
CA ARG A 116 13.88 -35.83 13.70
C ARG A 116 12.48 -35.25 13.81
N LEU A 117 11.96 -35.21 15.03
CA LEU A 117 10.71 -34.57 15.38
C LEU A 117 10.97 -33.29 16.17
N TYR A 118 10.53 -32.16 15.64
CA TYR A 118 10.57 -30.85 16.29
C TYR A 118 9.22 -30.57 16.95
N ARG A 119 9.24 -30.22 18.23
CA ARG A 119 8.04 -30.09 19.06
C ARG A 119 7.71 -28.64 19.46
N PRO A 120 6.45 -28.36 19.82
CA PRO A 120 6.01 -27.05 20.35
C PRO A 120 6.80 -26.54 21.55
N ASP A 121 7.33 -27.42 22.39
CA ASP A 121 8.07 -27.10 23.60
C ASP A 121 9.57 -26.84 23.36
N ARG A 122 9.96 -26.60 22.09
CA ARG A 122 11.35 -26.38 21.68
C ARG A 122 12.28 -27.55 22.02
N LEU A 123 11.77 -28.77 21.89
CA LEU A 123 12.58 -29.99 21.95
C LEU A 123 12.62 -30.67 20.59
N VAL A 124 13.76 -31.26 20.28
CA VAL A 124 13.97 -32.15 19.15
C VAL A 124 14.12 -33.56 19.67
N VAL A 125 13.33 -34.48 19.12
CA VAL A 125 13.35 -35.91 19.43
C VAL A 125 13.91 -36.65 18.23
N ASP A 126 14.98 -37.42 18.42
CA ASP A 126 15.53 -38.29 17.38
C ASP A 126 14.81 -39.65 17.34
N ARG A 127 15.20 -40.49 16.37
CA ARG A 127 14.69 -41.86 16.22
C ARG A 127 14.81 -42.73 17.48
N LEU A 128 15.82 -42.49 18.31
CA LEU A 128 16.07 -43.25 19.54
C LEU A 128 15.29 -42.69 20.75
N GLY A 129 14.55 -41.59 20.55
CA GLY A 129 13.84 -40.89 21.62
C GLY A 129 14.72 -39.93 22.41
N THR A 130 15.96 -39.68 21.97
CA THR A 130 16.86 -38.73 22.61
C THR A 130 16.36 -37.32 22.39
N ARG A 131 16.42 -36.50 23.45
CA ARG A 131 15.96 -35.12 23.44
C ARG A 131 17.13 -34.16 23.36
N SER A 132 17.04 -33.18 22.46
CA SER A 132 17.97 -32.07 22.37
C SER A 132 17.23 -30.75 22.14
N GLY A 133 17.92 -29.63 22.24
CA GLY A 133 17.37 -28.34 21.82
C GLY A 133 17.40 -28.22 20.29
N PRO A 134 16.55 -27.36 19.69
CA PRO A 134 16.63 -27.07 18.27
C PRO A 134 17.99 -26.47 17.91
N PRO A 135 18.43 -26.63 16.66
CA PRO A 135 19.56 -25.88 16.16
C PRO A 135 19.32 -24.37 16.33
N PRO A 136 20.38 -23.56 16.55
CA PRO A 136 20.23 -22.14 16.74
C PRO A 136 19.56 -21.50 15.52
N MET A 137 18.52 -20.70 15.77
CA MET A 137 17.85 -19.92 14.73
C MET A 137 18.84 -18.94 14.09
N ALA A 138 19.00 -19.04 12.77
CA ALA A 138 19.71 -18.03 11.99
C ALA A 138 19.08 -17.88 10.60
N VAL A 139 18.70 -16.66 10.23
CA VAL A 139 18.28 -16.36 8.85
C VAL A 139 19.49 -16.54 7.93
N PRO A 140 19.42 -17.42 6.90
CA PRO A 140 20.55 -17.63 5.98
C PRO A 140 21.05 -16.31 5.38
N ALA A 141 22.38 -16.15 5.32
CA ALA A 141 23.00 -14.92 4.83
C ALA A 141 22.53 -14.55 3.41
N ILE A 142 22.33 -15.57 2.56
CA ILE A 142 21.87 -15.39 1.19
C ILE A 142 20.41 -14.91 1.10
N ALA A 143 19.51 -15.42 1.97
CA ALA A 143 18.13 -14.91 2.11
C ALA A 143 18.13 -13.46 2.60
N ARG A 144 18.99 -13.16 3.58
CA ARG A 144 19.13 -11.81 4.14
C ARG A 144 19.61 -10.80 3.10
N ALA A 145 20.48 -11.21 2.18
CA ALA A 145 20.99 -10.35 1.11
C ALA A 145 19.91 -9.96 0.08
N ALA A 146 18.87 -10.78 -0.08
CA ALA A 146 17.75 -10.48 -0.98
C ALA A 146 16.77 -9.46 -0.38
N LEU A 147 16.74 -9.30 0.95
CA LEU A 147 15.89 -8.35 1.63
C LEU A 147 16.36 -6.91 1.37
N ILE A 148 15.44 -6.06 0.94
CA ILE A 148 15.66 -4.61 0.89
C ILE A 148 15.72 -4.13 2.33
N THR A 149 16.85 -3.56 2.74
CA THR A 149 16.97 -2.89 4.04
C THR A 149 16.56 -1.42 3.95
N TRP A 150 16.41 -0.76 5.11
CA TRP A 150 16.20 0.68 5.19
C TRP A 150 17.23 1.45 4.36
N ASP A 151 18.52 1.15 4.57
CA ASP A 151 19.64 1.82 3.89
C ASP A 151 19.68 1.55 2.38
N GLN A 152 19.16 0.42 1.94
CA GLN A 152 19.10 0.05 0.52
C GLN A 152 17.86 0.61 -0.20
N THR A 153 16.81 1.00 0.54
CA THR A 153 15.51 1.31 -0.04
C THR A 153 15.59 2.37 -1.13
N GLU A 154 16.27 3.49 -0.88
CA GLU A 154 16.40 4.55 -1.89
C GLU A 154 17.17 4.09 -3.13
N ALA A 155 18.23 3.29 -2.95
CA ALA A 155 19.03 2.75 -4.06
C ALA A 155 18.24 1.76 -4.93
N VAL A 156 17.29 1.04 -4.35
CA VAL A 156 16.40 0.11 -5.07
C VAL A 156 15.24 0.85 -5.73
N VAL A 157 14.59 1.77 -5.02
CA VAL A 157 13.39 2.47 -5.46
C VAL A 157 13.69 3.50 -6.54
N ARG A 158 14.77 4.29 -6.40
CA ARG A 158 15.05 5.42 -7.29
C ARG A 158 15.18 4.99 -8.77
N PRO A 159 15.90 3.90 -9.13
CA PRO A 159 15.93 3.41 -10.51
C PRO A 159 14.55 3.00 -11.05
N LEU A 160 13.68 2.41 -10.21
CA LEU A 160 12.33 2.00 -10.61
C LEU A 160 11.41 3.20 -10.85
N GLN A 161 11.50 4.20 -9.98
CA GLN A 161 10.84 5.49 -10.21
C GLN A 161 11.32 6.08 -11.53
N HIS A 162 12.64 6.21 -11.77
CA HIS A 162 13.15 6.73 -13.06
C HIS A 162 12.71 5.92 -14.28
N ALA A 163 12.59 4.59 -14.17
CA ALA A 163 12.06 3.76 -15.24
C ALA A 163 10.58 4.11 -15.54
N LEU A 164 9.75 4.25 -14.51
CA LEU A 164 8.38 4.71 -14.65
C LEU A 164 8.31 6.12 -15.25
N GLN A 165 9.19 7.05 -14.82
CA GLN A 165 9.26 8.41 -15.39
C GLN A 165 9.54 8.38 -16.89
N ARG A 166 10.55 7.63 -17.34
CA ARG A 166 10.88 7.48 -18.77
C ARG A 166 9.73 6.86 -19.54
N ARG A 167 9.04 5.90 -18.94
CA ARG A 167 7.89 5.22 -19.54
C ARG A 167 6.70 6.17 -19.75
N LEU A 168 6.48 7.11 -18.84
CA LEU A 168 5.40 8.09 -18.91
C LEU A 168 5.75 9.31 -19.76
N ALA A 169 7.02 9.55 -20.07
CA ALA A 169 7.48 10.71 -20.84
C ALA A 169 6.79 10.93 -22.21
N PRO A 170 6.49 9.88 -23.01
CA PRO A 170 5.75 10.04 -24.27
C PRO A 170 4.35 10.63 -24.11
N PHE A 171 3.77 10.58 -22.91
CA PHE A 171 2.43 11.10 -22.59
C PHE A 171 2.48 12.51 -21.99
N GLY A 172 3.59 13.22 -22.19
CA GLY A 172 3.79 14.61 -21.73
C GLY A 172 4.24 14.73 -20.27
N PHE A 173 4.54 13.62 -19.60
CA PHE A 173 5.09 13.66 -18.25
C PHE A 173 6.56 14.05 -18.24
N ARG A 174 6.94 14.80 -17.22
CA ARG A 174 8.33 15.12 -16.91
C ARG A 174 8.59 15.00 -15.42
N PRO A 175 9.84 14.77 -15.00
CA PRO A 175 10.21 14.89 -13.60
C PRO A 175 9.78 16.25 -13.06
N ARG A 176 9.23 16.25 -11.86
CA ARG A 176 8.92 17.50 -11.16
C ARG A 176 10.20 18.08 -10.57
N GLU A 177 10.52 19.32 -10.93
CA GLU A 177 11.67 20.00 -10.32
C GLU A 177 11.36 20.39 -8.87
N PRO A 178 12.34 20.35 -7.96
CA PRO A 178 12.16 20.88 -6.61
C PRO A 178 11.70 22.34 -6.67
N ASN A 179 10.56 22.65 -6.05
CA ASN A 179 9.96 23.98 -5.95
C ASN A 179 9.31 24.54 -7.24
N GLU A 180 9.16 23.75 -8.31
CA GLU A 180 8.64 24.25 -9.60
C GLU A 180 7.25 24.89 -9.52
N ASP A 181 6.38 24.33 -8.68
CA ASP A 181 5.06 24.89 -8.39
C ASP A 181 4.92 25.26 -6.92
N GLY A 182 6.06 25.40 -6.23
CA GLY A 182 6.08 25.59 -4.79
C GLY A 182 5.40 24.44 -4.05
N ILE A 183 5.73 23.17 -4.33
CA ILE A 183 5.28 22.01 -3.54
C ILE A 183 6.45 21.03 -3.45
N GLY A 184 6.93 20.74 -2.23
CA GLY A 184 8.12 19.90 -1.99
C GLY A 184 7.92 18.38 -2.21
N ARG A 185 6.96 17.96 -3.05
CA ARG A 185 6.63 16.54 -3.25
C ARG A 185 7.23 16.01 -4.55
N ARG A 186 7.99 14.90 -4.43
CA ARG A 186 8.54 14.14 -5.57
C ARG A 186 7.39 13.53 -6.39
N GLY A 187 7.55 13.48 -7.72
CA GLY A 187 6.57 12.91 -8.64
C GLY A 187 6.91 13.17 -10.11
N VAL A 188 5.98 12.85 -11.00
CA VAL A 188 5.99 13.31 -12.39
C VAL A 188 4.78 14.16 -12.68
N ILE A 189 5.01 15.23 -13.42
CA ILE A 189 4.02 16.26 -13.71
C ILE A 189 3.76 16.32 -15.21
N ARG A 190 2.50 16.53 -15.58
CA ARG A 190 2.10 16.96 -16.93
C ARG A 190 1.02 18.03 -16.84
N HIS A 191 0.87 18.80 -17.90
CA HIS A 191 -0.18 19.81 -18.02
C HIS A 191 -1.15 19.35 -19.09
N VAL A 192 -2.44 19.33 -18.77
CA VAL A 192 -3.52 19.03 -19.70
C VAL A 192 -4.50 20.19 -19.62
N ASP A 193 -4.56 20.99 -20.68
CA ASP A 193 -5.29 22.25 -20.75
C ASP A 193 -5.03 23.15 -19.53
N ARG A 194 -5.99 23.23 -18.59
CA ARG A 194 -5.94 24.10 -17.40
C ARG A 194 -5.61 23.34 -16.12
N VAL A 195 -5.50 22.02 -16.18
CA VAL A 195 -5.25 21.15 -15.03
C VAL A 195 -3.83 20.61 -15.07
N ILE A 196 -3.12 20.82 -13.97
CA ILE A 196 -1.80 20.26 -13.73
C ILE A 196 -1.98 18.91 -13.04
N GLN A 197 -1.41 17.86 -13.60
CA GLN A 197 -1.56 16.50 -13.13
C GLN A 197 -0.22 15.99 -12.60
N ASN A 198 -0.18 15.64 -11.32
CA ASN A 198 1.03 15.14 -10.66
C ASN A 198 0.80 13.72 -10.16
N LEU A 199 1.49 12.76 -10.77
CA LEU A 199 1.55 11.40 -10.28
C LEU A 199 2.63 11.28 -9.21
N GLN A 200 2.21 10.91 -8.00
CA GLN A 200 3.08 10.60 -6.88
C GLN A 200 3.12 9.09 -6.70
N VAL A 201 4.29 8.51 -6.96
CA VAL A 201 4.57 7.12 -6.64
C VAL A 201 5.51 7.08 -5.45
N THR A 202 4.96 6.70 -4.31
CA THR A 202 5.70 6.60 -3.06
C THR A 202 6.12 5.16 -2.85
N ALA A 203 7.38 4.97 -2.45
CA ALA A 203 7.85 3.72 -1.88
C ALA A 203 8.59 4.06 -0.58
N THR A 204 8.12 3.55 0.55
CA THR A 204 8.66 3.90 1.87
C THR A 204 8.95 2.63 2.65
N HIS A 205 10.16 2.56 3.21
CA HIS A 205 10.52 1.44 4.07
C HIS A 205 9.73 1.47 5.37
N ARG A 206 9.20 0.32 5.76
CA ARG A 206 8.63 0.01 7.07
C ARG A 206 9.31 -1.24 7.61
N THR A 207 9.07 -1.57 8.87
CA THR A 207 9.63 -2.76 9.53
C THR A 207 9.46 -4.05 8.72
N GLU A 208 8.38 -4.14 7.94
CA GLU A 208 8.00 -5.33 7.18
C GLU A 208 8.51 -5.33 5.73
N GLY A 209 9.09 -4.23 5.24
CA GLY A 209 9.53 -4.07 3.85
C GLY A 209 9.18 -2.71 3.26
N VAL A 210 9.27 -2.59 1.94
CA VAL A 210 8.96 -1.36 1.20
C VAL A 210 7.47 -1.32 0.87
N VAL A 211 6.75 -0.39 1.48
CA VAL A 211 5.34 -0.11 1.14
C VAL A 211 5.30 0.78 -0.09
N THR A 212 4.55 0.38 -1.12
CA THR A 212 4.29 1.23 -2.30
C THR A 212 2.86 1.73 -2.35
N HIS A 213 2.65 2.91 -2.92
CA HIS A 213 1.35 3.37 -3.38
C HIS A 213 1.50 4.40 -4.50
N GLY A 214 0.51 4.42 -5.39
CA GLY A 214 0.32 5.46 -6.40
C GLY A 214 -0.84 6.38 -6.04
N ARG A 215 -0.68 7.68 -6.28
CA ARG A 215 -1.78 8.64 -6.18
C ARG A 215 -1.57 9.83 -7.11
N TRP A 216 -2.67 10.50 -7.43
CA TRP A 216 -2.71 11.71 -8.21
C TRP A 216 -3.00 12.92 -7.33
N ALA A 217 -2.30 14.01 -7.63
CA ALA A 217 -2.69 15.34 -7.23
C ALA A 217 -3.02 16.14 -8.48
N LEU A 218 -4.27 16.58 -8.60
CA LEU A 218 -4.69 17.49 -9.65
C LEU A 218 -4.70 18.91 -9.08
N TYR A 219 -4.08 19.85 -9.79
CA TYR A 219 -4.02 21.26 -9.41
C TYR A 219 -4.68 22.13 -10.47
N VAL A 220 -5.37 23.17 -10.01
CA VAL A 220 -6.07 24.12 -10.87
C VAL A 220 -5.77 25.52 -10.32
N PRO A 221 -4.69 26.16 -10.79
CA PRO A 221 -4.21 27.41 -10.21
C PRO A 221 -5.27 28.52 -10.10
N GLU A 222 -6.23 28.57 -11.02
CA GLU A 222 -7.29 29.59 -10.98
C GLU A 222 -8.29 29.36 -9.85
N ILE A 223 -8.49 28.11 -9.41
CA ILE A 223 -9.31 27.77 -8.24
C ILE A 223 -8.63 28.26 -6.97
N THR A 224 -7.33 28.00 -6.83
CA THR A 224 -6.51 28.49 -5.71
C THR A 224 -6.55 29.98 -5.58
N ALA A 225 -6.48 30.68 -6.71
CA ALA A 225 -6.56 32.13 -6.75
C ALA A 225 -7.89 32.68 -6.19
N GLN A 226 -8.96 31.88 -6.11
CA GLN A 226 -10.25 32.34 -5.55
C GLN A 226 -10.35 32.21 -4.05
N TRP A 227 -9.67 31.25 -3.43
CA TRP A 227 -9.83 31.00 -1.99
C TRP A 227 -8.61 31.38 -1.17
N VAL A 228 -7.39 31.41 -1.75
CA VAL A 228 -6.18 31.82 -1.00
C VAL A 228 -6.26 33.27 -0.54
N PRO A 229 -6.50 34.27 -1.41
CA PRO A 229 -6.53 35.67 -0.98
C PRO A 229 -7.55 35.98 0.14
N PRO A 230 -8.82 35.54 0.07
CA PRO A 230 -9.81 35.86 1.13
C PRO A 230 -9.52 35.17 2.46
N LEU A 231 -8.67 34.14 2.48
CA LEU A 231 -8.29 33.42 3.69
C LEU A 231 -6.82 33.66 4.08
N ALA A 232 -6.11 34.58 3.40
CA ALA A 232 -4.65 34.70 3.46
C ALA A 232 -4.09 34.96 4.88
N ALA A 233 -4.82 35.69 5.73
CA ALA A 233 -4.38 36.00 7.10
C ALA A 233 -4.41 34.76 8.01
N GLU A 234 -5.45 33.95 7.89
CA GLU A 234 -5.61 32.68 8.59
C GLU A 234 -4.67 31.62 7.99
N PHE A 235 -4.51 31.63 6.66
CA PHE A 235 -3.50 30.84 5.98
C PHE A 235 -2.11 31.20 6.43
N ALA A 236 -1.74 32.46 6.63
CA ALA A 236 -0.40 32.85 7.09
C ALA A 236 -0.04 32.18 8.44
N ARG A 237 -0.99 32.13 9.38
CA ARG A 237 -0.81 31.47 10.69
C ARG A 237 -0.64 29.95 10.56
N TYR A 238 -1.37 29.33 9.64
CA TYR A 238 -1.25 27.90 9.32
C TYR A 238 -0.02 27.58 8.44
N SER A 239 0.38 28.56 7.62
CA SER A 239 1.41 28.52 6.60
C SER A 239 2.79 28.52 7.21
N ASP A 240 3.08 29.23 8.30
CA ASP A 240 4.43 29.17 8.89
C ASP A 240 4.86 27.73 9.27
N ALA A 241 3.91 26.84 9.59
CA ALA A 241 4.14 25.42 9.82
C ALA A 241 4.19 24.55 8.54
N LEU A 242 3.54 24.98 7.44
CA LEU A 242 3.35 24.20 6.21
C LEU A 242 4.07 24.75 4.96
N GLN A 243 4.28 26.06 4.80
CA GLN A 243 5.05 26.69 3.71
C GLN A 243 6.47 26.12 3.60
N LYS A 244 7.15 25.86 4.73
CA LYS A 244 8.46 25.16 4.73
C LYS A 244 8.38 23.75 4.12
N ARG A 245 7.21 23.11 4.14
CA ARG A 245 7.01 21.71 3.73
C ARG A 245 6.26 21.54 2.41
N MET A 246 5.47 22.54 2.04
CA MET A 246 4.49 22.50 0.93
C MET A 246 4.67 23.67 -0.05
N GLY A 247 5.73 24.48 0.08
CA GLY A 247 6.25 25.43 -0.92
C GLY A 247 5.35 26.57 -1.41
N GLY A 248 4.14 26.77 -0.85
CA GLY A 248 3.31 27.94 -1.14
C GLY A 248 2.11 27.74 -2.07
N ARG A 249 1.79 26.51 -2.52
CA ARG A 249 0.52 26.18 -3.20
C ARG A 249 -0.14 24.92 -2.59
N VAL A 250 -1.46 24.93 -2.41
CA VAL A 250 -2.13 23.98 -1.48
C VAL A 250 -3.38 23.27 -2.07
N ASP A 251 -3.77 23.51 -3.33
CA ASP A 251 -4.92 22.87 -4.00
C ASP A 251 -4.57 21.53 -4.67
N ALA A 252 -4.28 20.50 -3.89
CA ALA A 252 -4.24 19.15 -4.46
C ALA A 252 -5.61 18.49 -4.29
N PHE A 253 -6.34 18.29 -5.40
CA PHE A 253 -7.42 17.31 -5.43
C PHE A 253 -6.76 15.93 -5.47
N TRP A 254 -6.84 15.22 -4.34
CA TRP A 254 -6.22 13.90 -4.20
C TRP A 254 -7.14 12.85 -4.79
N LEU A 255 -6.62 12.10 -5.75
CA LEU A 255 -7.31 10.98 -6.36
C LEU A 255 -6.41 9.76 -6.35
N TYR A 256 -6.96 8.64 -5.92
CA TYR A 256 -6.33 7.33 -6.01
C TYR A 256 -6.69 6.66 -7.33
N SER A 257 -6.16 5.46 -7.59
CA SER A 257 -6.56 4.70 -8.78
C SER A 257 -8.05 4.35 -8.70
N GLU A 258 -8.52 3.88 -7.54
CA GLU A 258 -9.95 3.67 -7.30
C GLU A 258 -10.75 4.94 -7.60
N ASP A 259 -10.26 6.09 -7.09
CA ASP A 259 -10.42 7.52 -7.46
C ASP A 259 -10.75 7.87 -8.91
N LEU A 260 -10.23 7.12 -9.87
CA LEU A 260 -10.32 7.46 -11.29
C LEU A 260 -11.17 6.46 -12.06
N ILE A 261 -11.07 5.17 -11.73
CA ILE A 261 -11.61 4.09 -12.56
C ILE A 261 -12.70 3.23 -11.88
N GLY A 262 -13.00 3.45 -10.59
CA GLY A 262 -14.06 2.75 -9.86
C GLY A 262 -13.60 1.45 -9.18
N GLU A 263 -14.56 0.70 -8.60
CA GLU A 263 -14.32 -0.53 -7.82
C GLU A 263 -13.75 -1.71 -8.65
N ASP A 264 -13.94 -1.69 -9.97
CA ASP A 264 -13.39 -2.69 -10.89
C ASP A 264 -11.87 -2.51 -11.16
N GLY A 265 -11.25 -1.49 -10.57
CA GLY A 265 -9.82 -1.25 -10.65
C GLY A 265 -9.02 -2.16 -9.71
N LYS A 266 -7.93 -2.77 -10.20
CA LYS A 266 -6.91 -3.34 -9.32
C LYS A 266 -6.43 -2.23 -8.37
N ALA A 267 -6.51 -2.46 -7.06
CA ALA A 267 -6.13 -1.46 -6.06
C ALA A 267 -4.61 -1.21 -6.08
N PHE A 268 -4.18 -0.18 -6.80
CA PHE A 268 -2.83 0.39 -6.69
C PHE A 268 -2.77 1.60 -5.73
N GLY A 269 -3.92 2.01 -5.18
CA GLY A 269 -4.09 3.12 -4.24
C GLY A 269 -4.07 2.74 -2.75
N ASP A 270 -4.57 3.66 -1.90
CA ASP A 270 -4.47 3.67 -0.42
C ASP A 270 -5.00 2.39 0.25
N SER A 271 -5.85 1.65 -0.44
CA SER A 271 -6.56 0.50 0.12
C SER A 271 -5.70 -0.75 0.28
N ALA A 272 -4.60 -0.88 -0.47
CA ALA A 272 -3.87 -2.15 -0.60
C ALA A 272 -2.41 -2.13 -0.15
N PHE A 273 -1.81 -0.94 0.11
CA PHE A 273 -0.42 -0.70 0.54
C PHE A 273 0.51 -1.93 0.48
N PRO A 274 0.80 -2.46 -0.71
CA PRO A 274 1.51 -3.74 -0.78
C PRO A 274 2.92 -3.55 -0.26
N ILE A 275 3.39 -4.56 0.49
CA ILE A 275 4.69 -4.57 1.14
C ILE A 275 5.61 -5.48 0.35
N TRP A 276 6.71 -4.90 -0.14
CA TRP A 276 7.70 -5.61 -0.94
C TRP A 276 9.00 -5.75 -0.17
N ARG A 277 9.45 -6.99 0.01
CA ARG A 277 10.69 -7.28 0.73
C ARG A 277 11.89 -7.40 -0.17
N THR A 278 11.70 -7.74 -1.45
CA THR A 278 12.77 -7.95 -2.41
C THR A 278 12.59 -7.07 -3.64
N ARG A 279 13.65 -6.91 -4.43
CA ARG A 279 13.69 -5.98 -5.56
C ARG A 279 12.77 -6.40 -6.70
N GLU A 280 12.72 -7.68 -7.01
CA GLU A 280 11.96 -8.24 -8.13
C GLU A 280 10.45 -7.97 -8.05
N PRO A 281 9.72 -8.32 -6.97
CA PRO A 281 8.29 -8.03 -6.85
C PRO A 281 8.00 -6.53 -6.82
N LEU A 282 8.87 -5.74 -6.17
CA LEU A 282 8.79 -4.28 -6.22
C LEU A 282 8.89 -3.78 -7.67
N ALA A 283 9.83 -4.31 -8.46
CA ALA A 283 10.01 -3.93 -9.85
C ALA A 283 8.80 -4.34 -10.72
N ARG A 284 8.24 -5.54 -10.52
CA ARG A 284 7.00 -5.98 -11.17
C ARG A 284 5.84 -5.06 -10.84
N TRP A 285 5.70 -4.65 -9.58
CA TRP A 285 4.67 -3.69 -9.19
C TRP A 285 4.82 -2.36 -9.92
N PHE A 286 6.04 -1.78 -9.97
CA PHE A 286 6.29 -0.53 -10.71
C PHE A 286 5.97 -0.67 -12.20
N SER A 287 6.30 -1.81 -12.82
CA SER A 287 5.96 -2.07 -14.21
C SER A 287 4.45 -2.14 -14.42
N ALA A 288 3.77 -2.98 -13.64
CA ALA A 288 2.33 -3.19 -13.72
C ALA A 288 1.54 -1.92 -13.39
N TYR A 289 2.01 -1.11 -12.45
CA TYR A 289 1.42 0.20 -12.17
C TYR A 289 1.60 1.15 -13.36
N GLY A 290 2.77 1.14 -14.00
CA GLY A 290 2.99 1.90 -15.23
C GLY A 290 2.07 1.49 -16.38
N ASP A 291 1.85 0.18 -16.58
CA ASP A 291 0.86 -0.34 -17.53
C ASP A 291 -0.54 0.18 -17.17
N HIS A 292 -0.92 0.07 -15.90
CA HIS A 292 -2.22 0.48 -15.40
C HIS A 292 -2.50 1.98 -15.61
N VAL A 293 -1.52 2.83 -15.28
CA VAL A 293 -1.61 4.28 -15.50
C VAL A 293 -1.92 4.56 -16.97
N ILE A 294 -1.13 3.98 -17.89
CA ILE A 294 -1.25 4.22 -19.32
C ILE A 294 -2.60 3.74 -19.87
N ASP A 295 -2.96 2.51 -19.55
CA ASP A 295 -4.10 1.84 -20.18
C ASP A 295 -5.45 2.26 -19.59
N ARG A 296 -5.47 2.70 -18.33
CA ARG A 296 -6.72 2.90 -17.57
C ARG A 296 -6.87 4.31 -17.03
N GLU A 297 -5.82 4.89 -16.47
CA GLU A 297 -5.92 6.20 -15.79
C GLU A 297 -5.76 7.38 -16.74
N LEU A 298 -4.81 7.33 -17.69
CA LEU A 298 -4.56 8.43 -18.63
C LEU A 298 -5.80 8.83 -19.43
N PRO A 299 -6.61 7.90 -20.00
CA PRO A 299 -7.83 8.29 -20.72
C PRO A 299 -8.85 9.02 -19.85
N VAL A 300 -8.92 8.70 -18.56
CA VAL A 300 -9.78 9.42 -17.61
C VAL A 300 -9.19 10.80 -17.35
N LEU A 301 -7.91 10.87 -17.02
CA LEU A 301 -7.20 12.10 -16.70
C LEU A 301 -7.19 13.10 -17.87
N ASP A 302 -7.08 12.64 -19.12
CA ASP A 302 -7.14 13.51 -20.29
C ASP A 302 -8.50 14.21 -20.41
N ARG A 303 -9.59 13.54 -20.00
CA ARG A 303 -10.93 14.15 -19.95
C ARG A 303 -11.09 15.15 -18.80
N LEU A 304 -10.25 15.08 -17.77
CA LEU A 304 -10.27 15.98 -16.61
C LEU A 304 -9.43 17.26 -16.83
N GLY A 305 -9.02 17.57 -18.07
CA GLY A 305 -8.18 18.74 -18.39
C GLY A 305 -8.78 20.12 -18.08
N THR A 306 -10.09 20.20 -17.77
CA THR A 306 -10.75 21.48 -17.49
C THR A 306 -11.38 21.52 -16.09
N PRO A 307 -11.52 22.70 -15.47
CA PRO A 307 -12.17 22.83 -14.16
C PRO A 307 -13.61 22.29 -14.17
N ARG A 308 -14.34 22.45 -15.27
CA ARG A 308 -15.71 21.92 -15.44
C ARG A 308 -15.74 20.40 -15.46
N ALA A 309 -14.86 19.76 -16.22
CA ALA A 309 -14.78 18.31 -16.27
C ALA A 309 -14.32 17.71 -14.94
N LEU A 310 -13.37 18.39 -14.27
CA LEU A 310 -12.96 18.05 -12.92
C LEU A 310 -14.13 18.16 -11.93
N ALA A 311 -14.90 19.25 -11.98
CA ALA A 311 -16.10 19.43 -11.16
C ALA A 311 -17.10 18.30 -11.38
N ALA A 312 -17.39 17.94 -12.63
CA ALA A 312 -18.32 16.86 -12.95
C ALA A 312 -17.86 15.50 -12.39
N SER A 313 -16.54 15.26 -12.31
CA SER A 313 -15.99 14.03 -11.73
C SER A 313 -15.96 14.05 -10.19
N LEU A 314 -15.67 15.20 -9.59
CA LEU A 314 -15.52 15.33 -8.14
C LEU A 314 -16.87 15.55 -7.44
N LEU A 315 -17.75 16.38 -7.98
CA LEU A 315 -19.03 16.76 -7.37
C LEU A 315 -20.16 15.81 -7.78
N GLY A 316 -19.98 14.52 -7.48
CA GLY A 316 -20.97 13.50 -7.78
C GLY A 316 -21.08 12.46 -6.68
N ASP A 317 -21.69 11.32 -7.02
CA ASP A 317 -21.86 10.17 -6.11
C ASP A 317 -20.53 9.70 -5.52
N ARG A 318 -19.45 9.96 -6.23
CA ARG A 318 -18.09 9.59 -5.84
C ARG A 318 -17.55 10.37 -4.64
N LEU A 319 -17.73 11.69 -4.59
CA LEU A 319 -17.37 12.46 -3.39
C LEU A 319 -18.33 12.14 -2.26
N ARG A 320 -19.62 11.92 -2.54
CA ARG A 320 -20.58 11.46 -1.53
C ARG A 320 -20.12 10.16 -0.88
N TRP A 321 -19.73 9.17 -1.69
CA TRP A 321 -19.14 7.92 -1.22
C TRP A 321 -17.86 8.14 -0.41
N ARG A 322 -16.95 9.03 -0.84
CA ARG A 322 -15.72 9.36 -0.07
C ARG A 322 -16.06 9.93 1.31
N LEU A 323 -17.03 10.84 1.37
CA LEU A 323 -17.50 11.45 2.63
C LEU A 323 -18.21 10.42 3.53
N GLU A 324 -18.99 9.51 2.95
CA GLU A 324 -19.70 8.44 3.67
C GLU A 324 -18.75 7.35 4.21
N THR A 325 -17.66 7.07 3.49
CA THR A 325 -16.66 6.05 3.88
C THR A 325 -15.53 6.60 4.78
N GLY A 326 -15.62 7.87 5.20
CA GLY A 326 -14.62 8.51 6.06
C GLY A 326 -13.28 8.79 5.37
N ARG A 327 -13.23 8.76 4.03
CA ARG A 327 -12.09 9.21 3.20
C ARG A 327 -12.17 10.72 2.98
N ASP A 328 -12.23 11.41 4.10
CA ASP A 328 -12.50 12.83 4.18
C ASP A 328 -11.45 13.67 3.40
N PRO A 329 -11.87 14.65 2.59
CA PRO A 329 -10.95 15.57 1.94
C PRO A 329 -10.20 16.40 2.98
N SER A 330 -8.95 16.77 2.64
CA SER A 330 -8.21 17.76 3.43
C SER A 330 -8.91 19.12 3.42
N MET A 331 -8.64 19.99 4.41
CA MET A 331 -9.20 21.36 4.43
C MET A 331 -8.87 22.12 3.13
N VAL A 332 -7.63 21.93 2.69
CA VAL A 332 -7.13 22.02 1.32
C VAL A 332 -8.17 21.86 0.21
N GLU A 333 -8.39 20.58 -0.04
CA GLU A 333 -9.29 20.04 -1.04
C GLU A 333 -10.73 20.52 -0.82
N ALA A 334 -11.20 20.66 0.43
CA ALA A 334 -12.54 21.16 0.74
C ALA A 334 -12.76 22.60 0.24
N PHE A 335 -11.77 23.49 0.36
CA PHE A 335 -11.87 24.85 -0.21
C PHE A 335 -11.97 24.81 -1.74
N GLY A 336 -11.14 23.99 -2.39
CA GLY A 336 -11.20 23.78 -3.83
C GLY A 336 -12.55 23.22 -4.30
N LEU A 337 -13.09 22.23 -3.59
CA LEU A 337 -14.40 21.63 -3.86
C LEU A 337 -15.53 22.65 -3.72
N LEU A 338 -15.46 23.55 -2.72
CA LEU A 338 -16.47 24.59 -2.54
C LEU A 338 -16.46 25.60 -3.69
N VAL A 339 -15.27 25.99 -4.18
CA VAL A 339 -15.14 26.83 -5.37
C VAL A 339 -15.71 26.14 -6.61
N LEU A 340 -15.39 24.85 -6.82
CA LEU A 340 -15.95 24.07 -7.93
C LEU A 340 -17.49 23.99 -7.86
N ALA A 341 -18.03 23.71 -6.66
CA ALA A 341 -19.47 23.62 -6.45
C ALA A 341 -20.17 24.94 -6.75
N ARG A 342 -19.58 26.06 -6.32
CA ARG A 342 -20.11 27.39 -6.63
C ARG A 342 -20.14 27.68 -8.13
N CYS A 343 -19.09 27.28 -8.86
CA CYS A 343 -18.94 27.52 -10.30
C CYS A 343 -19.80 26.63 -11.18
N PHE A 344 -19.94 25.34 -10.81
CA PHE A 344 -20.40 24.31 -11.74
C PHE A 344 -21.57 23.46 -11.23
N ASP A 345 -21.90 23.56 -9.94
CA ASP A 345 -23.04 22.86 -9.33
C ASP A 345 -23.80 23.76 -8.35
N ARG A 346 -24.17 24.95 -8.84
CA ARG A 346 -24.78 26.00 -8.02
C ARG A 346 -26.08 25.56 -7.36
N ALA A 347 -26.87 24.73 -8.05
CA ALA A 347 -28.14 24.23 -7.54
C ALA A 347 -27.96 23.41 -6.25
N ASN A 348 -26.89 22.61 -6.15
CA ASN A 348 -26.60 21.77 -4.99
C ASN A 348 -25.53 22.40 -4.06
N TYR A 349 -25.05 23.61 -4.34
CA TYR A 349 -24.02 24.28 -3.54
C TYR A 349 -24.31 24.33 -2.02
N PRO A 350 -25.53 24.63 -1.55
CA PRO A 350 -25.84 24.60 -0.12
C PRO A 350 -25.68 23.22 0.51
N ASP A 351 -25.99 22.15 -0.24
CA ASP A 351 -25.85 20.77 0.23
C ASP A 351 -24.38 20.36 0.29
N TRP A 352 -23.57 20.76 -0.70
CA TRP A 352 -22.12 20.56 -0.64
C TRP A 352 -21.48 21.28 0.53
N LEU A 353 -21.84 22.53 0.78
CA LEU A 353 -21.36 23.28 1.95
C LEU A 353 -21.75 22.57 3.26
N ARG A 354 -23.00 22.08 3.36
CA ARG A 354 -23.45 21.31 4.53
C ARG A 354 -22.65 20.01 4.71
N ALA A 355 -22.43 19.27 3.62
CA ALA A 355 -21.66 18.03 3.64
C ALA A 355 -20.21 18.28 4.08
N LEU A 356 -19.53 19.28 3.51
CA LEU A 356 -18.16 19.64 3.87
C LEU A 356 -18.02 20.09 5.34
N ARG A 357 -19.02 20.80 5.89
CA ARG A 357 -19.07 21.17 7.33
C ARG A 357 -19.20 19.96 8.27
N SER A 358 -19.78 18.86 7.78
CA SER A 358 -20.06 17.66 8.58
C SER A 358 -18.86 16.70 8.68
N ILE A 359 -17.78 16.98 7.96
CA ILE A 359 -16.57 16.16 7.93
C ILE A 359 -15.90 16.14 9.31
N ASN A 360 -15.91 14.96 9.94
CA ASN A 360 -15.38 14.77 11.30
C ASN A 360 -13.85 14.88 11.36
N SER A 361 -13.11 14.46 10.32
CA SER A 361 -11.64 14.58 10.35
C SER A 361 -11.15 16.02 10.33
N LEU A 362 -11.90 16.96 9.74
CA LEU A 362 -11.59 18.39 9.81
C LEU A 362 -11.63 18.88 11.28
N ARG A 363 -12.51 18.30 12.10
CA ARG A 363 -12.70 18.63 13.52
C ARG A 363 -11.71 17.92 14.45
N VAL A 364 -11.35 16.67 14.15
CA VAL A 364 -10.51 15.83 15.01
C VAL A 364 -9.02 15.97 14.71
N ARG A 365 -8.65 16.16 13.44
CA ARG A 365 -7.26 16.37 13.01
C ARG A 365 -6.99 17.83 12.74
N GLY A 366 -7.49 18.74 13.58
CA GLY A 366 -7.28 20.17 13.46
C GLY A 366 -5.80 20.43 13.19
N GLN A 367 -5.46 20.68 11.92
CA GLN A 367 -4.08 20.80 11.45
C GLN A 367 -3.50 22.16 11.90
N GLY A 368 -3.84 22.63 13.10
CA GLY A 368 -3.68 24.01 13.55
C GLY A 368 -4.83 24.93 13.14
N TRP A 369 -5.98 24.40 12.71
CA TRP A 369 -7.19 25.20 12.45
C TRP A 369 -8.15 25.10 13.63
N ASP A 370 -8.38 26.22 14.32
CA ASP A 370 -9.21 26.25 15.53
C ASP A 370 -10.72 26.12 15.24
N ASP A 371 -11.16 26.54 14.04
CA ASP A 371 -12.56 26.41 13.59
C ASP A 371 -12.68 26.20 12.07
N PRO A 372 -12.64 24.94 11.60
CA PRO A 372 -12.79 24.59 10.19
C PRO A 372 -14.14 25.02 9.57
N ALA A 373 -15.22 25.01 10.36
CA ALA A 373 -16.55 25.36 9.87
C ALA A 373 -16.64 26.86 9.59
N ALA A 374 -16.14 27.71 10.50
CA ALA A 374 -16.10 29.16 10.28
C ALA A 374 -15.24 29.55 9.06
N LEU A 375 -14.20 28.78 8.72
CA LEU A 375 -13.40 29.02 7.52
C LEU A 375 -14.17 28.69 6.23
N LEU A 376 -14.90 27.58 6.21
CA LEU A 376 -15.81 27.26 5.10
C LEU A 376 -16.88 28.34 4.94
N ASP A 377 -17.41 28.86 6.04
CA ASP A 377 -18.45 29.89 6.02
C ASP A 377 -17.94 31.22 5.48
N ARG A 378 -16.72 31.62 5.89
CA ARG A 378 -16.06 32.80 5.33
C ARG A 378 -15.78 32.66 3.85
N LEU A 379 -15.29 31.50 3.42
CA LEU A 379 -15.10 31.25 1.99
C LEU A 379 -16.44 31.29 1.25
N ALA A 380 -17.48 30.67 1.79
CA ALA A 380 -18.81 30.69 1.19
C ALA A 380 -19.34 32.11 1.01
N ALA A 381 -19.21 32.96 2.04
CA ALA A 381 -19.58 34.37 1.97
C ALA A 381 -18.78 35.14 0.90
N HIS A 382 -17.48 34.85 0.75
CA HIS A 382 -16.67 35.43 -0.32
C HIS A 382 -17.18 35.01 -1.71
N LEU A 383 -17.49 33.71 -1.90
CA LEU A 383 -18.00 33.14 -3.15
C LEU A 383 -19.42 33.60 -3.52
N GLU A 384 -20.13 34.21 -2.58
CA GLU A 384 -21.42 34.88 -2.80
C GLU A 384 -21.29 36.39 -3.02
N SER A 385 -20.11 36.96 -2.75
CA SER A 385 -19.87 38.39 -2.85
C SER A 385 -19.71 38.87 -4.30
N PRO A 386 -19.99 40.15 -4.60
CA PRO A 386 -19.72 40.75 -5.92
C PRO A 386 -18.24 40.72 -6.35
N ASN A 387 -17.31 40.49 -5.41
CA ASN A 387 -15.88 40.45 -5.69
C ASN A 387 -15.43 39.10 -6.25
N TYR A 388 -16.29 38.08 -6.19
CA TYR A 388 -16.03 36.77 -6.78
C TYR A 388 -16.50 36.72 -8.23
N ASP A 389 -15.61 36.28 -9.11
CA ASP A 389 -15.89 36.17 -10.55
C ASP A 389 -15.75 34.71 -11.00
N PRO A 390 -16.86 33.96 -11.18
CA PRO A 390 -16.82 32.56 -11.57
C PRO A 390 -16.29 32.36 -12.99
N THR A 391 -16.30 33.39 -13.85
CA THR A 391 -15.84 33.29 -15.25
C THR A 391 -14.33 33.05 -15.34
N LYS A 392 -13.56 33.48 -14.33
CA LYS A 392 -12.11 33.21 -14.23
C LYS A 392 -11.80 31.72 -14.17
N ILE A 393 -12.73 30.89 -13.74
CA ILE A 393 -12.59 29.43 -13.67
C ILE A 393 -13.36 28.75 -14.84
N GLY A 394 -14.11 29.51 -15.64
CA GLY A 394 -14.98 28.99 -16.70
C GLY A 394 -16.39 28.62 -16.24
N GLY A 395 -16.79 29.09 -15.05
CA GLY A 395 -18.17 29.04 -14.56
C GLY A 395 -19.05 30.06 -15.30
N ASP A 396 -20.36 29.81 -15.31
CA ASP A 396 -21.35 30.68 -15.95
C ASP A 396 -21.84 31.72 -14.92
N PRO A 397 -21.85 33.03 -15.24
CA PRO A 397 -22.36 34.05 -14.33
C PRO A 397 -23.89 33.94 -14.12
N GLY A 398 -24.62 33.23 -14.99
CA GLY A 398 -26.08 33.17 -15.03
C GLY A 398 -26.73 31.82 -14.72
N SER A 399 -25.97 30.74 -14.52
CA SER A 399 -26.52 29.42 -14.15
C SER A 399 -26.82 29.28 -12.67
#